data_AF-A0A1H0A4C4-F1
#
_entry.id   AF-A0A1H0A4C4-F1
#
_cell.length_a   1.000
_cell.length_b   1.000
_cell.length_c   1.000
_cell.angle_alpha   90.00
_cell.angle_beta   90.00
_cell.angle_gamma   90.00
#
_symmetry.space_group_name_H-M   'P 1'
#
loop_
_entity.id
_entity.type
_entity.pdbx_description
1 polymer ?
#
loop_
_entity_poly.entity_id
_entity_poly.type
_entity_poly.pdbx_seq_one_letter_code
_entity_poly.pdbx_strand_id
1 'polypeptide(L)' 'MDGGSTPIPPFAEEALAVIKDRTDESQEFGEQSALKILEAEGFTTADAKEALEVLEMRGYLYRVDDELRITG' A
#
# COMPACT_ATOMS: atom_id res chain seq x y z
N MET A 1 14.88 5.71 -18.07
CA MET A 1 13.44 5.75 -18.39
C MET A 1 12.75 5.88 -17.07
N ASP A 2 12.69 7.11 -16.59
CA ASP A 2 12.24 7.46 -15.25
C ASP A 2 10.72 7.49 -15.31
N GLY A 3 10.11 6.33 -15.03
CA GLY A 3 8.67 6.17 -14.97
C GLY A 3 8.13 7.15 -13.96
N GLY A 4 7.40 8.16 -14.44
CA GLY A 4 6.84 9.20 -13.60
C GLY A 4 5.85 8.58 -12.63
N SER A 5 6.31 8.27 -11.43
CA SER A 5 5.48 7.96 -10.27
C SER A 5 4.42 9.04 -10.18
N THR A 6 3.15 8.67 -10.42
CA THR A 6 2.03 9.57 -10.17
C THR A 6 2.20 10.12 -8.76
N PRO A 7 2.27 11.45 -8.57
CA PRO A 7 2.60 12.02 -7.26
C PRO A 7 1.57 11.56 -6.24
N ILE A 8 2.04 10.82 -5.26
CA ILE A 8 1.28 10.42 -4.08
C ILE A 8 1.71 11.29 -2.90
N PRO A 9 0.81 11.53 -1.93
CA PRO A 9 1.17 12.23 -0.72
C PRO A 9 2.23 11.44 0.06
N PRO A 10 3.09 12.12 0.85
CA PRO A 10 4.23 11.50 1.52
C PRO A 10 3.82 10.33 2.42
N PHE A 11 2.71 10.45 3.15
CA PHE A 11 2.21 9.38 4.01
C PHE A 11 1.83 8.11 3.21
N ALA A 12 1.35 8.25 1.97
CA ALA A 12 1.02 7.12 1.11
C ALA A 12 2.27 6.49 0.50
N GLU A 13 3.31 7.29 0.23
CA GLU A 13 4.61 6.78 -0.20
C GLU A 13 5.30 5.97 0.90
N GLU A 14 5.28 6.48 2.13
CA GLU A 14 5.76 5.75 3.31
C GLU A 14 4.98 4.44 3.50
N ALA A 15 3.65 4.49 3.44
CA ALA A 15 2.81 3.30 3.53
C ALA A 15 3.14 2.27 2.42
N LEU A 16 3.33 2.72 1.19
CA LEU A 16 3.72 1.85 0.07
C LEU A 16 5.08 1.21 0.31
N ALA A 17 6.06 1.96 0.81
CA ALA A 17 7.39 1.44 1.11
C ALA A 17 7.33 0.35 2.18
N VAL A 18 6.58 0.58 3.26
CA VAL A 18 6.37 -0.40 4.33
C VAL A 18 5.67 -1.66 3.80
N ILE A 19 4.62 -1.50 2.99
CA ILE A 19 3.89 -2.64 2.42
C ILE A 19 4.79 -3.41 1.44
N LYS A 20 5.56 -2.72 0.59
CA LYS A 20 6.52 -3.36 -0.34
C LYS A 20 7.57 -4.18 0.43
N ASP A 21 8.21 -3.60 1.44
CA ASP A 21 9.20 -4.28 2.30
C ASP A 21 8.64 -5.58 2.91
N ARG A 22 7.37 -5.57 3.32
CA ARG A 22 6.70 -6.74 3.93
C ARG A 22 6.08 -7.71 2.93
N THR A 23 5.86 -7.29 1.68
CA THR A 23 5.22 -8.10 0.62
C THR A 23 6.25 -8.80 -0.27
N ASP A 24 7.52 -8.39 -0.26
CA ASP A 24 8.61 -8.99 -1.03
C ASP A 24 8.76 -10.52 -0.81
N GLU A 25 8.17 -11.07 0.27
CA GLU A 25 8.26 -12.49 0.61
C GLU A 25 6.95 -13.31 0.45
N SER A 26 5.78 -12.73 0.17
CA SER A 26 4.54 -13.53 0.07
C SER A 26 3.48 -12.90 -0.84
N GLN A 27 3.00 -13.74 -1.76
CA GLN A 27 2.32 -13.39 -3.01
C GLN A 27 0.85 -12.98 -2.87
N GLU A 28 0.33 -12.86 -1.65
CA GLU A 28 -1.10 -12.77 -1.32
C GLU A 28 -1.22 -11.98 -0.01
N PHE A 29 -1.58 -10.69 -0.06
CA PHE A 29 -1.83 -9.88 1.14
C PHE A 29 -3.18 -9.16 1.04
N GLY A 30 -4.07 -9.42 2.00
CA GLY A 30 -5.36 -8.75 2.06
C GLY A 30 -5.29 -7.34 2.65
N GLU A 31 -6.37 -6.57 2.47
CA GLU A 31 -6.53 -5.23 3.07
C GLU A 31 -6.26 -5.22 4.57
N GLN A 32 -6.80 -6.20 5.30
CA GLN A 32 -6.61 -6.29 6.75
C GLN A 32 -5.15 -6.52 7.17
N SER A 33 -4.37 -7.24 6.36
CA SER A 33 -2.94 -7.44 6.62
C SER A 33 -2.17 -6.16 6.39
N ALA A 34 -2.48 -5.44 5.30
CA ALA A 34 -1.86 -4.16 5.00
C ALA A 34 -2.14 -3.13 6.11
N LEU A 35 -3.39 -3.04 6.59
CA LEU A 35 -3.74 -2.18 7.71
C LEU A 35 -2.92 -2.51 8.96
N LYS A 36 -2.83 -3.79 9.34
CA LYS A 36 -2.04 -4.21 10.51
C LYS A 36 -0.55 -3.88 10.38
N ILE A 37 0.00 -4.03 9.17
CA ILE A 37 1.41 -3.71 8.89
C ILE A 37 1.65 -2.21 9.06
N LEU A 38 0.76 -1.38 8.51
CA LEU A 38 0.85 0.08 8.64
C LEU A 38 0.65 0.52 10.10
N GLU A 39 -0.32 -0.07 10.81
CA GLU A 39 -0.54 0.18 12.23
C GLU A 39 0.68 -0.20 13.09
N ALA A 40 1.38 -1.28 12.73
CA ALA A 40 2.62 -1.68 13.40
C ALA A 40 3.77 -0.69 13.17
N GLU A 41 3.78 0.03 12.04
CA GLU A 41 4.70 1.15 11.77
C GLU A 41 4.27 2.48 12.40
N GLY A 42 3.13 2.52 13.09
CA GLY A 42 2.65 3.70 13.80
C GLY A 42 1.66 4.56 13.02
N PHE A 43 1.18 4.10 11.86
CA PHE A 43 0.04 4.72 11.20
C PHE A 43 -1.23 4.52 12.03
N THR A 44 -2.12 5.51 12.05
CA THR A 44 -3.46 5.28 12.60
C THR A 44 -4.27 4.42 11.63
N THR A 45 -5.29 3.73 12.12
CA THR A 45 -6.21 2.98 11.25
C THR A 45 -6.84 3.87 10.16
N ALA A 46 -7.05 5.16 10.44
CA ALA A 46 -7.60 6.11 9.49
C ALA A 46 -6.57 6.46 8.40
N ASP A 47 -5.36 6.82 8.77
CA ASP A 47 -4.27 7.12 7.83
C ASP A 47 -3.92 5.90 6.99
N ALA A 48 -3.91 4.70 7.59
CA ALA A 48 -3.64 3.46 6.89
C ALA A 48 -4.70 3.17 5.82
N LYS A 49 -5.99 3.36 6.13
CA LYS A 49 -7.07 3.22 5.15
C LYS A 49 -6.97 4.25 4.04
N GLU A 50 -6.72 5.51 4.39
CA GLU A 50 -6.59 6.59 3.41
C GLU A 50 -5.39 6.35 2.49
N ALA A 51 -4.27 5.86 3.04
CA ALA A 51 -3.08 5.53 2.25
C ALA A 51 -3.38 4.42 1.25
N LEU A 52 -4.04 3.33 1.67
CA LEU A 52 -4.42 2.24 0.78
C LEU A 52 -5.37 2.71 -0.33
N GLU A 53 -6.35 3.55 -0.01
CA GLU A 53 -7.29 4.09 -0.99
C GLU A 53 -6.59 4.99 -2.01
N VAL A 54 -5.69 5.87 -1.55
CA VAL A 54 -4.88 6.73 -2.42
C VAL A 54 -3.99 5.89 -3.34
N LEU A 55 -3.34 4.86 -2.80
CA LEU A 55 -2.49 3.96 -3.58
C LEU A 55 -3.29 3.16 -4.60
N GLU A 56 -4.51 2.72 -4.27
CA GLU A 56 -5.42 2.06 -5.20
C GLU A 56 -5.86 3.00 -6.32
N MET A 57 -6.36 4.20 -5.98
CA MET A 57 -6.77 5.21 -6.97
C MET A 57 -5.65 5.62 -7.92
N ARG A 58 -4.41 5.63 -7.41
CA ARG A 58 -3.23 6.02 -8.16
C ARG A 58 -2.62 4.87 -8.95
N GLY A 59 -3.16 3.67 -8.77
CA GLY A 59 -2.76 2.47 -9.48
C GLY A 59 -1.43 1.88 -8.98
N TYR A 60 -1.03 2.15 -7.74
CA TYR A 60 0.08 1.45 -7.08
C TYR A 60 -0.38 0.17 -6.39
N LEU A 61 -1.65 0.12 -6.02
CA LEU A 61 -2.33 -1.05 -5.49
C LEU A 61 -3.54 -1.37 -6.38
N TYR A 62 -3.92 -2.64 -6.44
CA TYR A 62 -5.17 -3.07 -7.03
C TYR A 62 -5.71 -4.28 -6.29
N ARG A 63 -7.03 -4.37 -6.19
CA ARG A 63 -7.70 -5.49 -5.53
C ARG A 63 -8.06 -6.58 -6.54
N VAL A 64 -7.66 -7.82 -6.27
CA VAL A 64 -8.06 -9.02 -7.03
C VAL A 64 -8.53 -10.06 -6.03
N ASP A 65 -9.77 -10.53 -6.18
CA ASP A 65 -10.32 -11.59 -5.31
C ASP A 65 -10.23 -11.28 -3.80
N ASP A 66 -10.50 -10.02 -3.41
CA ASP A 66 -10.35 -9.49 -2.04
C ASP A 66 -8.89 -9.31 -1.55
N GLU A 67 -7.91 -9.59 -2.40
CA GLU A 67 -6.49 -9.46 -2.10
C GLU A 67 -5.92 -8.18 -2.72
N LEU A 68 -5.04 -7.51 -1.99
CA LEU A 68 -4.27 -6.39 -2.52
C LEU A 68 -3.05 -6.92 -3.26
N ARG A 69 -2.81 -6.36 -4.46
CA ARG A 69 -1.58 -6.56 -5.22
C ARG A 69 -0.93 -5.22 -5.50
N ILE A 70 0.38 -5.18 -5.33
CA ILE A 70 1.20 -4.02 -5.68
C ILE A 70 1.47 -4.07 -7.18
N THR A 71 1.25 -2.95 -7.88
CA THR A 71 1.77 -2.79 -9.24
C THR A 71 3.26 -2.45 -9.12
N GLY A 72 4.12 -3.27 -9.72
CA GLY A 72 5.57 -3.08 -9.71
C GLY A 72 6.00 -1.75 -10.29
#